data_AF-A0A536CZP4-F1
#
_entry.id   AF-A0A536CZP4-F1
#
_cell.length_a   1.000
_cell.length_b   1.000
_cell.length_c   1.000
_cell.angle_alpha   90.00
_cell.angle_beta   90.00
_cell.angle_gamma   90.00
#
_symmetry.space_group_name_H-M   'P 1'
#
loop_
_entity.id
_entity.type
_entity.pdbx_description
1 polymer ?
#
loop_
_entity_poly.entity_id
_entity_poly.type
_entity_poly.pdbx_seq_one_letter_code
_entity_poly.pdbx_strand_id
1 'polypeptide(L)'
;MGLLKPGSSAELLEARLAMVEAALVDADASLLIDIGGHHEATSVRLWQGSVLVDWEPDMHAGGCLLRSFLLRRLLDLHAQISAIQDGVRIIAPGRVVAGLSAAHTDLVDRLGGVRRIQLEVDLRFAGEKYRGGRETYFLVEHGRRVPLLRVTAEVRLRRARAASRRRSPARM
;
A
#
# COMPACT_ATOMS: atom_id res chain seq x y z
N MET A 1 19.77 2.05 -23.78
CA MET A 1 19.32 1.53 -22.48
C MET A 1 20.01 2.34 -21.38
N GLY A 2 19.42 3.49 -21.03
CA GLY A 2 20.01 4.41 -20.06
C GLY A 2 19.83 3.88 -18.64
N LEU A 3 20.94 3.51 -18.00
CA LEU A 3 20.98 3.24 -16.56
C LEU A 3 20.69 4.55 -15.82
N LEU A 4 19.54 4.62 -15.17
CA LEU A 4 19.21 5.72 -14.29
C LEU A 4 20.19 5.74 -13.11
N LYS A 5 20.76 6.92 -12.82
CA LYS A 5 21.67 7.15 -11.69
C LYS A 5 21.01 6.72 -10.37
N PRO A 6 21.76 6.21 -9.39
CA PRO A 6 21.26 5.79 -8.06
C PRO A 6 20.74 6.93 -7.16
N GLY A 7 20.19 8.01 -7.73
CA GLY A 7 19.37 9.03 -7.06
C GLY A 7 17.92 9.08 -7.53
N SER A 8 17.57 8.60 -8.74
CA SER A 8 16.31 9.02 -9.38
C SER A 8 15.01 8.32 -8.93
N SER A 9 15.08 7.15 -8.30
CA SER A 9 13.88 6.32 -8.01
C SER A 9 13.48 6.30 -6.54
N ALA A 10 14.45 6.34 -5.62
CA ALA A 10 14.16 6.52 -4.20
C ALA A 10 13.65 7.95 -3.92
N GLU A 11 14.28 8.97 -4.51
CA GLU A 11 13.80 10.36 -4.45
C GLU A 11 12.40 10.51 -5.04
N LEU A 12 12.10 9.78 -6.13
CA LEU A 12 10.75 9.77 -6.72
C LEU A 12 9.72 9.20 -5.73
N LEU A 13 10.03 8.08 -5.07
CA LEU A 13 9.13 7.52 -4.07
C LEU A 13 8.96 8.47 -2.88
N GLU A 14 10.04 9.06 -2.36
CA GLU A 14 9.98 10.07 -1.30
C GLU A 14 9.08 11.26 -1.68
N ALA A 15 9.23 11.79 -2.89
CA ALA A 15 8.37 12.86 -3.39
C ALA A 15 6.89 12.44 -3.50
N ARG A 16 6.63 11.17 -3.83
CA ARG A 16 5.26 10.62 -3.93
C ARG A 16 4.67 10.21 -2.59
N LEU A 17 5.48 9.94 -1.57
CA LEU A 17 5.01 9.53 -0.24
C LEU A 17 4.12 10.58 0.41
N ALA A 18 4.43 11.87 0.24
CA ALA A 18 3.58 12.95 0.73
C ALA A 18 2.17 12.91 0.10
N MET A 19 2.06 12.50 -1.18
CA MET A 19 0.77 12.35 -1.86
C MET A 19 0.00 11.13 -1.36
N VAL A 20 0.70 10.04 -1.06
CA VAL A 20 0.11 8.85 -0.43
C VAL A 20 -0.41 9.20 0.96
N GLU A 21 0.41 9.85 1.78
CA GLU A 21 0.03 10.30 3.13
C GLU A 21 -1.21 11.20 3.08
N ALA A 22 -1.20 12.24 2.24
CA ALA A 22 -2.34 13.13 2.07
C ALA A 22 -3.61 12.39 1.61
N ALA A 23 -3.45 11.40 0.72
CA ALA A 23 -4.57 10.62 0.21
C ALA A 23 -5.20 9.71 1.28
N LEU A 24 -4.38 9.15 2.18
CA LEU A 24 -4.82 8.19 3.20
C LEU A 24 -5.31 8.87 4.49
N VAL A 25 -5.29 10.21 4.58
CA VAL A 25 -5.84 10.94 5.74
C VAL A 25 -7.35 10.72 5.90
N ASP A 26 -8.12 10.76 4.82
CA ASP A 26 -9.56 10.48 4.82
C ASP A 26 -10.01 10.05 3.43
N ALA A 27 -10.19 8.75 3.26
CA ALA A 27 -10.53 8.15 1.96
C ALA A 27 -11.33 6.86 2.14
N ASP A 28 -11.93 6.42 1.05
CA ASP A 28 -12.50 5.08 0.95
C ASP A 28 -11.59 4.26 0.02
N ALA A 29 -11.42 2.98 0.30
CA ALA A 29 -10.68 2.06 -0.56
C ALA A 29 -11.51 0.81 -0.86
N SER A 30 -11.64 0.47 -2.14
CA SER A 30 -12.13 -0.83 -2.56
C SER A 30 -10.94 -1.79 -2.68
N LEU A 31 -11.05 -2.95 -2.04
CA LEU A 31 -10.01 -3.97 -2.00
C LEU A 31 -10.50 -5.21 -2.74
N LEU A 32 -9.62 -5.76 -3.57
CA LEU A 32 -9.76 -7.07 -4.17
C LEU A 32 -8.58 -7.92 -3.74
N ILE A 33 -8.86 -8.99 -3.01
CA ILE A 33 -7.87 -9.93 -2.48
C ILE A 33 -7.99 -11.22 -3.29
N ASP A 34 -6.87 -11.71 -3.82
CA ASP A 34 -6.74 -12.97 -4.53
C ASP A 34 -5.74 -13.85 -3.78
N ILE A 35 -6.21 -15.02 -3.31
CA ILE A 35 -5.41 -16.02 -2.58
C ILE A 35 -5.63 -17.37 -3.23
N GLY A 36 -4.62 -17.89 -3.92
CA GLY A 36 -4.70 -19.20 -4.57
C GLY A 36 -5.87 -19.36 -5.55
N GLY A 37 -6.33 -18.26 -6.18
CA GLY A 37 -7.48 -18.26 -7.10
C GLY A 37 -8.84 -18.00 -6.44
N HIS A 38 -8.87 -17.81 -5.11
CA HIS A 38 -10.05 -17.30 -4.42
C HIS A 38 -10.05 -15.78 -4.41
N HIS A 39 -11.17 -15.18 -4.82
CA HIS A 39 -11.33 -13.74 -4.90
C HIS A 39 -12.29 -13.23 -3.83
N GLU A 40 -11.84 -12.29 -3.02
CA GLU A 40 -12.66 -11.58 -2.04
C GLU A 40 -12.64 -10.07 -2.35
N ALA A 41 -13.81 -9.47 -2.45
CA ALA A 41 -13.95 -8.03 -2.63
C ALA A 41 -14.52 -7.41 -1.36
N THR A 42 -13.85 -6.39 -0.84
CA THR A 42 -14.31 -5.63 0.33
C THR A 42 -14.10 -4.14 0.13
N SER A 43 -14.70 -3.32 0.98
CA SER A 43 -14.48 -1.88 0.99
C SER A 43 -14.19 -1.44 2.41
N VAL A 44 -13.18 -0.60 2.55
CA VAL A 44 -12.72 -0.12 3.85
C VAL A 44 -12.69 1.40 3.86
N ARG A 45 -12.90 1.95 5.06
CA ARG A 45 -12.68 3.37 5.30
C ARG A 45 -11.26 3.57 5.82
N LEU A 46 -10.62 4.64 5.36
CA LEU A 46 -9.30 5.07 5.78
C LEU A 46 -9.43 6.36 6.58
N TRP A 47 -8.77 6.40 7.72
CA TRP A 47 -8.68 7.58 8.56
C TRP A 47 -7.28 7.70 9.14
N GLN A 48 -6.65 8.85 8.92
CA GLN A 48 -5.31 9.17 9.40
C GLN A 48 -4.27 8.07 9.08
N GLY A 49 -4.32 7.52 7.86
CA GLY A 49 -3.39 6.48 7.41
C GLY A 49 -3.65 5.07 7.98
N SER A 50 -4.81 4.85 8.62
CA SER A 50 -5.23 3.57 9.17
C SER A 50 -6.54 3.10 8.56
N VAL A 51 -6.69 1.79 8.44
CA VAL A 51 -7.97 1.16 8.07
C VAL A 51 -8.89 1.19 9.28
N LEU A 52 -10.16 1.58 9.09
CA LEU A 52 -11.18 1.49 10.13
C LEU A 52 -11.85 0.13 10.09
N VAL A 53 -11.82 -0.58 11.21
CA VAL A 53 -12.56 -1.83 11.48
C VAL A 53 -13.52 -1.52 12.62
N ASP A 54 -14.82 -1.76 12.42
CA ASP A 54 -15.87 -1.40 13.39
C ASP A 54 -15.81 0.08 13.86
N TRP A 55 -15.38 0.97 12.96
CA TRP A 55 -15.15 2.41 13.18
C TRP A 55 -13.93 2.78 14.05
N GLU A 56 -13.13 1.81 14.45
CA GLU A 56 -11.88 2.03 15.18
C GLU A 56 -10.66 1.86 14.25
N PRO A 57 -9.62 2.70 14.37
CA PRO A 57 -8.39 2.50 13.62
C PRO A 57 -7.68 1.20 14.00
N ASP A 58 -7.52 0.30 13.03
CA ASP A 58 -6.76 -0.93 13.20
C ASP A 58 -5.35 -0.75 12.60
N MET A 59 -4.35 -0.81 13.47
CA MET A 59 -2.93 -0.68 13.12
C MET A 59 -2.32 -1.97 12.53
N HIS A 60 -3.07 -3.05 12.44
CA HIS A 60 -2.67 -4.31 11.82
C HIS A 60 -3.39 -4.54 10.49
N ALA A 61 -4.54 -3.91 10.30
CA ALA A 61 -5.26 -3.94 9.03
C ALA A 61 -4.55 -3.14 7.92
N GLY A 62 -4.58 -3.71 6.71
CA GLY A 62 -3.99 -3.13 5.51
C GLY A 62 -2.49 -3.44 5.33
N GLY A 63 -2.12 -3.71 4.09
CA GLY A 63 -0.73 -3.87 3.66
C GLY A 63 -0.03 -2.54 3.37
N CYS A 64 1.06 -2.60 2.61
CA CYS A 64 1.85 -1.45 2.20
C CYS A 64 1.05 -0.42 1.37
N LEU A 65 0.04 -0.86 0.61
CA LEU A 65 -0.80 0.03 -0.21
C LEU A 65 -1.57 1.09 0.59
N LEU A 66 -1.93 0.78 1.84
CA LEU A 66 -2.81 1.62 2.65
C LEU A 66 -2.07 2.26 3.82
N ARG A 67 -0.74 2.13 3.85
CA ARG A 67 0.08 2.47 5.01
C ARG A 67 1.40 3.10 4.56
N SER A 68 1.43 4.42 4.50
CA SER A 68 2.61 5.19 4.06
C SER A 68 3.87 4.88 4.87
N PHE A 69 3.76 4.63 6.17
CA PHE A 69 4.93 4.32 6.98
C PHE A 69 5.56 2.96 6.62
N LEU A 70 4.78 1.97 6.13
CA LEU A 70 5.34 0.71 5.62
C LEU A 70 6.11 0.94 4.33
N LEU A 71 5.63 1.85 3.47
CA LEU A 71 6.36 2.27 2.27
C LEU A 71 7.67 3.00 2.63
N ARG A 72 7.67 3.87 3.65
CA ARG A 72 8.90 4.45 4.22
C ARG A 72 9.84 3.37 4.74
N ARG A 73 9.30 2.39 5.47
CA ARG A 73 10.11 1.29 6.00
C ARG A 73 10.74 0.45 4.89
N LEU A 74 10.06 0.26 3.76
CA LEU A 74 10.64 -0.39 2.58
C LEU A 74 11.83 0.40 2.01
N LEU A 75 11.78 1.74 2.03
CA LEU A 75 12.92 2.59 1.67
C LEU A 75 14.09 2.38 2.63
N ASP A 76 13.83 2.46 3.93
CA ASP A 76 14.85 2.30 4.98
C ASP A 76 15.54 0.93 4.92
N LEU A 77 14.78 -0.10 4.54
CA LEU A 77 15.27 -1.47 4.37
C LEU A 77 15.83 -1.74 2.97
N HIS A 78 16.04 -0.70 2.16
CA HIS A 78 16.66 -0.75 0.84
C HIS A 78 15.95 -1.67 -0.15
N ALA A 79 14.62 -1.63 -0.20
CA ALA A 79 13.86 -2.25 -1.28
C ALA A 79 14.27 -1.67 -2.65
N GLN A 80 14.16 -2.48 -3.71
CA GLN A 80 14.41 -2.04 -5.07
C GLN A 80 13.23 -1.20 -5.56
N ILE A 81 13.51 -0.05 -6.18
CA ILE A 81 12.47 0.89 -6.60
C ILE A 81 12.71 1.27 -8.05
N SER A 82 11.64 1.33 -8.83
CA SER A 82 11.68 1.81 -10.21
C SER A 82 10.44 2.64 -10.54
N ALA A 83 10.63 3.59 -11.45
CA ALA A 83 9.51 4.30 -12.06
C ALA A 83 8.81 3.38 -13.06
N ILE A 84 7.48 3.43 -13.07
CA ILE A 84 6.62 2.80 -14.07
C ILE A 84 5.71 3.86 -14.68
N GLN A 85 5.07 3.55 -15.82
CA GLN A 85 4.30 4.51 -16.63
C GLN A 85 3.39 5.44 -15.81
N ASP A 86 2.62 4.88 -14.88
CA ASP A 86 1.66 5.63 -14.06
C ASP A 86 1.98 5.59 -12.55
N GLY A 87 3.24 5.41 -12.18
CA GLY A 87 3.62 5.44 -10.77
C GLY A 87 4.96 4.81 -10.42
N VAL A 88 4.99 4.07 -9.30
CA VAL A 88 6.21 3.55 -8.69
C VAL A 88 6.03 2.06 -8.42
N ARG A 89 7.04 1.26 -8.80
CA ARG A 89 7.16 -0.14 -8.42
C ARG A 89 8.22 -0.30 -7.35
N ILE A 90 7.90 -1.08 -6.34
CA ILE A 90 8.80 -1.46 -5.24
C ILE A 90 8.88 -2.99 -5.24
N ILE A 91 10.10 -3.52 -5.15
CA ILE A 91 10.36 -4.96 -5.05
C ILE A 91 11.21 -5.20 -3.81
N ALA A 92 10.74 -6.07 -2.92
CA ALA A 92 11.42 -6.40 -1.67
C ALA A 92 11.55 -7.92 -1.50
N PRO A 93 12.77 -8.45 -1.22
CA PRO A 93 12.94 -9.85 -0.87
C PRO A 93 12.36 -10.14 0.52
N GLY A 94 12.03 -11.41 0.80
CA GLY A 94 11.34 -11.83 2.02
C GLY A 94 12.00 -11.38 3.32
N ARG A 95 13.34 -11.27 3.35
CA ARG A 95 14.07 -10.71 4.51
C ARG A 95 13.73 -9.24 4.81
N VAL A 96 13.51 -8.44 3.76
CA VAL A 96 13.11 -7.04 3.89
C VAL A 96 11.65 -6.97 4.33
N VAL A 97 10.80 -7.82 3.75
CA VAL A 97 9.37 -7.91 4.11
C VAL A 97 9.20 -8.30 5.58
N ALA A 98 9.93 -9.30 6.07
CA ALA A 98 9.88 -9.68 7.48
C ALA A 98 10.30 -8.53 8.41
N GLY A 99 11.20 -7.65 7.97
CA GLY A 99 11.61 -6.46 8.71
C GLY A 99 10.58 -5.33 8.81
N LEU A 100 9.42 -5.46 8.16
CA LEU A 100 8.37 -4.42 8.16
C LEU A 100 7.59 -4.35 9.48
N SER A 101 7.13 -5.50 9.99
CA SER A 101 6.46 -5.64 11.28
C SER A 101 6.40 -7.10 11.71
N ALA A 102 6.02 -7.36 12.97
CA ALA A 102 5.81 -8.73 13.45
C ALA A 102 4.78 -9.49 12.61
N ALA A 103 3.66 -8.85 12.22
CA ALA A 103 2.65 -9.46 11.35
C ALA A 103 3.21 -9.85 9.96
N HIS A 104 4.15 -9.06 9.41
CA HIS A 104 4.80 -9.43 8.14
C HIS A 104 5.84 -10.54 8.32
N THR A 105 6.49 -10.63 9.48
CA THR A 105 7.35 -11.78 9.83
C THR A 105 6.51 -13.06 9.81
N ASP A 106 5.41 -13.08 10.56
CA ASP A 106 4.51 -14.23 10.64
C ASP A 106 3.94 -14.61 9.26
N LEU A 107 3.57 -13.60 8.45
CA LEU A 107 3.09 -13.81 7.09
C LEU A 107 4.17 -14.47 6.22
N VAL A 108 5.40 -13.94 6.23
CA VAL A 108 6.51 -14.50 5.45
C VAL A 108 6.80 -15.94 5.85
N ASP A 109 6.78 -16.24 7.15
CA ASP A 109 7.01 -17.59 7.66
C ASP A 109 5.91 -18.56 7.19
N ARG A 110 4.63 -18.15 7.25
CA ARG A 110 3.49 -18.94 6.76
C ARG A 110 3.53 -19.18 5.25
N LEU A 111 4.02 -18.22 4.47
CA LEU A 111 4.03 -18.31 3.00
C LEU A 111 5.21 -19.14 2.44
N GLY A 112 6.22 -19.48 3.25
CA GLY A 112 7.36 -20.31 2.82
C GLY A 112 8.73 -19.80 3.25
N GLY A 113 8.79 -18.73 4.04
CA GLY A 113 9.99 -18.19 4.69
C GLY A 113 10.76 -17.17 3.85
N VAL A 114 11.62 -16.41 4.53
CA VAL A 114 12.33 -15.23 3.98
C VAL A 114 13.15 -15.48 2.71
N ARG A 115 13.56 -16.72 2.45
CA ARG A 115 14.37 -17.11 1.28
C ARG A 115 13.55 -17.30 0.00
N ARG A 116 12.26 -17.59 0.15
CA ARG A 116 11.37 -17.96 -0.96
C ARG A 116 10.32 -16.90 -1.24
N ILE A 117 10.19 -15.87 -0.41
CA ILE A 117 9.18 -14.82 -0.59
C ILE A 117 9.78 -13.58 -1.25
N GLN A 118 9.00 -12.98 -2.14
CA GLN A 118 9.23 -11.65 -2.68
C GLN A 118 7.93 -10.85 -2.67
N LEU A 119 7.99 -9.62 -2.21
CA LEU A 119 6.91 -8.64 -2.31
C LEU A 119 7.14 -7.75 -3.54
N GLU A 120 6.08 -7.49 -4.29
CA GLU A 120 6.02 -6.46 -5.33
C GLU A 120 4.86 -5.51 -5.01
N VAL A 121 5.13 -4.22 -4.92
CA VAL A 121 4.13 -3.16 -4.69
C VAL A 121 4.17 -2.19 -5.87
N ASP A 122 3.08 -2.14 -6.62
CA ASP A 122 2.84 -1.17 -7.67
C ASP A 122 1.92 -0.06 -7.14
N LEU A 123 2.46 1.13 -6.93
CA LEU A 123 1.68 2.32 -6.56
C LEU A 123 1.26 3.07 -7.83
N ARG A 124 -0.02 3.44 -7.94
CA ARG A 124 -0.57 4.15 -9.09
C ARG A 124 -0.98 5.57 -8.73
N PHE A 125 -0.70 6.50 -9.64
CA PHE A 125 -1.00 7.92 -9.50
C PHE A 125 -1.69 8.44 -10.77
N ALA A 126 -2.59 9.39 -10.60
CA ALA A 126 -3.22 10.14 -11.69
C ALA A 126 -2.91 11.62 -11.50
N GLY A 127 -1.83 12.09 -12.12
CA GLY A 127 -1.20 13.37 -11.78
C GLY A 127 -0.79 13.38 -10.32
N GLU A 128 -1.26 14.37 -9.57
CA GLU A 128 -0.94 14.59 -8.15
C GLU A 128 -1.88 13.85 -7.18
N LYS A 129 -2.47 12.73 -7.62
CA LYS A 129 -3.44 11.96 -6.82
C LYS A 129 -3.06 10.50 -6.77
N TYR A 130 -2.86 9.98 -5.56
CA TYR A 130 -2.73 8.54 -5.34
C TYR A 130 -4.06 7.83 -5.62
N ARG A 131 -4.00 6.69 -6.33
CA ARG A 131 -5.16 5.89 -6.76
C ARG A 131 -5.19 4.49 -6.16
N GLY A 132 -4.29 4.19 -5.24
CA GLY A 132 -4.10 2.82 -4.77
C GLY A 132 -3.07 2.11 -5.65
N GLY A 133 -3.25 0.82 -5.88
CA GLY A 133 -2.20 0.02 -6.46
C GLY A 133 -2.42 -1.47 -6.31
N ARG A 134 -1.33 -2.22 -6.43
CA ARG A 134 -1.31 -3.66 -6.27
C ARG A 134 -0.14 -4.07 -5.41
N GLU A 135 -0.38 -4.96 -4.47
CA GLU A 135 0.60 -5.60 -3.62
C GLU A 135 0.51 -7.09 -3.90
N THR A 136 1.63 -7.72 -4.28
CA THR A 136 1.67 -9.15 -4.58
C THR A 136 2.83 -9.80 -3.85
N TYR A 137 2.52 -10.84 -3.09
CA TYR A 137 3.49 -11.76 -2.52
C TYR A 137 3.68 -12.92 -3.49
N PHE A 138 4.92 -13.14 -3.88
CA PHE A 138 5.31 -14.22 -4.75
C PHE A 138 6.14 -15.25 -4.00
N LEU A 139 5.89 -16.52 -4.32
CA LEU A 139 6.82 -17.61 -4.09
C LEU A 139 7.86 -17.61 -5.22
N VAL A 140 9.13 -17.53 -4.84
CA VAL A 140 10.29 -17.59 -5.71
C VAL A 140 10.98 -18.93 -5.48
N GLU A 141 10.88 -19.82 -6.46
CA GLU A 141 11.48 -21.15 -6.42
C GLU A 141 11.98 -21.57 -7.79
N HIS A 142 13.19 -22.13 -7.84
CA HIS A 142 13.77 -22.68 -9.07
C HIS A 142 13.73 -21.68 -10.24
N GLY A 143 13.95 -20.38 -9.96
CA GLY A 143 13.89 -19.30 -10.95
C GLY A 143 12.48 -18.92 -11.43
N ARG A 144 11.44 -19.59 -10.92
CA ARG A 144 10.03 -19.27 -11.19
C ARG A 144 9.47 -18.39 -10.09
N ARG A 145 8.51 -17.54 -10.47
CA ARG A 145 7.82 -16.63 -9.56
C ARG A 145 6.32 -16.88 -9.64
N VAL A 146 5.72 -17.41 -8.58
CA VAL A 146 4.30 -17.80 -8.51
C VAL A 146 3.58 -16.88 -7.53
N PRO A 147 2.49 -16.19 -7.93
CA PRO A 147 1.74 -15.34 -7.00
C PRO A 147 1.02 -16.20 -5.95
N LEU A 148 1.17 -15.84 -4.67
CA LEU A 148 0.49 -16.50 -3.55
C LEU A 148 -0.70 -15.69 -3.04
N LEU A 149 -0.45 -14.40 -2.83
CA LEU A 149 -1.42 -13.43 -2.32
C LEU A 149 -1.27 -12.17 -3.17
N ARG A 150 -2.39 -11.66 -3.68
CA ARG A 150 -2.46 -10.36 -4.34
C ARG A 150 -3.56 -9.53 -3.71
N VAL A 151 -3.22 -8.31 -3.30
CA VAL A 151 -4.18 -7.30 -2.88
C VAL A 151 -4.14 -6.17 -3.89
N THR A 152 -5.30 -5.83 -4.44
CA THR A 152 -5.47 -4.66 -5.30
C THR A 152 -6.32 -3.64 -4.55
N ALA A 153 -5.85 -2.39 -4.49
CA ALA A 153 -6.56 -1.29 -3.85
C ALA A 153 -6.91 -0.22 -4.88
N GLU A 154 -8.15 0.25 -4.84
CA GLU A 154 -8.63 1.42 -5.56
C GLU A 154 -9.02 2.49 -4.53
N VAL A 155 -8.20 3.54 -4.43
CA VAL A 155 -8.38 4.61 -3.43
C VAL A 155 -9.18 5.76 -4.00
N ARG A 156 -10.24 6.15 -3.29
CA ARG A 156 -11.15 7.24 -3.61
C ARG A 156 -11.07 8.29 -2.52
N LEU A 157 -10.45 9.42 -2.84
CA LEU A 157 -10.38 10.57 -1.95
C LEU A 157 -11.78 11.08 -1.66
N ARG A 158 -12.09 11.27 -0.37
CA ARG A 158 -13.31 11.97 0.00
C ARG A 158 -13.12 13.44 -0.31
N ARG A 159 -14.01 14.01 -1.12
CA ARG A 159 -14.13 15.47 -1.19
C ARG A 159 -14.49 15.93 0.22
N ALA A 160 -13.75 16.88 0.77
CA ALA A 160 -14.12 17.54 2.01
C ALA A 160 -15.59 17.96 1.88
N ARG A 161 -16.46 17.25 2.59
CA ARG A 161 -17.87 17.64 2.69
C ARG A 161 -17.80 18.96 3.44
N ALA A 162 -18.09 20.07 2.78
CA ALA A 162 -18.26 21.34 3.48
C ALA A 162 -19.20 21.04 4.65
N ALA A 163 -18.69 21.19 5.87
CA ALA A 163 -19.46 20.91 7.07
C ALA A 163 -20.77 21.68 6.93
N SER A 164 -21.88 20.95 6.85
CA SER A 164 -23.21 21.56 6.80
C SER A 164 -23.31 22.47 8.01
N ARG A 165 -23.44 23.78 7.79
CA ARG A 165 -23.71 24.74 8.86
C ARG A 165 -25.02 24.29 9.52
N ARG A 166 -24.93 23.64 10.68
CA ARG A 166 -26.06 23.46 11.58
C ARG A 166 -26.61 24.86 11.86
N ARG A 167 -27.67 25.26 11.15
CA ARG A 167 -28.53 26.35 11.59
C ARG A 167 -29.35 25.78 12.73
N SER A 168 -28.84 25.92 13.95
CA SER A 168 -29.71 25.88 15.13
C SER A 168 -30.70 27.04 14.96
N PRO A 169 -32.03 26.82 14.97
CA PRO A 169 -32.95 27.93 15.06
C PRO A 169 -32.76 28.56 16.44
N ALA A 170 -32.40 29.84 16.47
CA ALA A 170 -32.52 30.64 17.67
C ALA A 170 -34.00 30.64 18.07
N ARG A 171 -34.33 30.02 19.20
CA ARG A 171 -35.64 30.17 19.82
C ARG A 171 -35.72 31.60 20.36
N MET A 172 -36.61 32.40 19.80
CA MET A 172 -37.22 33.53 20.50
C MET A 172 -38.33 33.00 21.41
#